data_AF-A0A2T1ECJ7-F1
#
_entry.id   AF-A0A2T1ECJ7-F1
#
_cell.length_a   1.000
_cell.length_b   1.000
_cell.length_c   1.000
_cell.angle_alpha   90.00
_cell.angle_beta   90.00
_cell.angle_gamma   90.00
#
_symmetry.space_group_name_H-M   'P 1'
#
loop_
_entity.id
_entity.type
_entity.pdbx_description
1 polymer ?
#
loop_
_entity_poly.entity_id
_entity_poly.type
_entity_poly.pdbx_seq_one_letter_code
_entity_poly.pdbx_strand_id
1 'polypeptide(L)' 'MKLLRILAAIFLPPLGVFLTLGISPAFFINVGLTLLGYVPGIIHALWVVLKTYEHEAIDRKAYENAVDQTSP' A
#
# COMPACT_ATOMS: atom_id res chain seq x y z
N MET A 1 -7.26 -3.85 -7.30
CA MET A 1 -7.44 -2.51 -7.90
C MET A 1 -6.41 -1.53 -7.35
N LYS A 2 -5.21 -1.42 -7.96
CA LYS A 2 -4.13 -0.56 -7.43
C LYS A 2 -4.51 0.93 -7.39
N LEU A 3 -5.13 1.40 -8.46
CA LEU A 3 -5.62 2.78 -8.54
C LEU A 3 -6.61 3.14 -7.42
N LEU A 4 -7.51 2.21 -7.07
CA LEU A 4 -8.52 2.44 -6.03
C LEU A 4 -7.90 2.72 -4.66
N ARG A 5 -6.86 1.97 -4.26
CA ARG A 5 -6.24 2.20 -2.93
C ARG A 5 -5.43 3.50 -2.91
N ILE A 6 -4.81 3.90 -4.03
CA ILE A 6 -4.13 5.20 -4.16
C ILE A 6 -5.14 6.34 -4.05
N LEU A 7 -6.25 6.27 -4.79
CA LEU A 7 -7.31 7.27 -4.71
C LEU A 7 -7.87 7.34 -3.28
N ALA A 8 -8.16 6.19 -2.67
CA ALA A 8 -8.60 6.13 -1.28
C ALA A 8 -7.55 6.75 -0.33
N ALA A 9 -6.26 6.50 -0.50
CA ALA A 9 -5.18 7.08 0.32
C ALA A 9 -5.09 8.61 0.22
N ILE A 10 -5.55 9.21 -0.87
CA ILE A 10 -5.54 10.66 -1.09
C ILE A 10 -6.80 11.33 -0.54
N PHE A 11 -7.98 10.73 -0.72
CA PHE A 11 -9.27 11.31 -0.31
C PHE A 11 -9.68 10.96 1.13
N LEU A 12 -9.31 9.77 1.59
CA LEU A 12 -9.59 9.27 2.92
C LEU A 12 -8.41 8.40 3.37
N PRO A 13 -7.31 9.01 3.86
CA PRO A 13 -6.05 8.31 4.09
C PRO A 13 -6.19 7.00 4.89
N PRO A 14 -6.99 6.94 5.97
CA PRO A 14 -7.19 5.71 6.72
C PRO A 14 -7.83 4.59 5.89
N LEU A 15 -8.72 4.94 4.96
CA LEU A 15 -9.34 3.96 4.05
C LEU A 15 -8.32 3.39 3.06
N GLY A 16 -7.41 4.21 2.53
CA GLY A 16 -6.34 3.73 1.66
C GLY A 16 -5.44 2.70 2.35
N VAL A 17 -5.10 2.94 3.62
CA VAL A 17 -4.34 2.00 4.45
C VAL A 17 -5.16 0.75 4.76
N PHE A 18 -6.43 0.90 5.16
CA PHE A 18 -7.32 -0.22 5.46
C PHE A 18 -7.53 -1.15 4.26
N LEU A 19 -7.72 -0.61 3.05
CA LEU A 19 -7.86 -1.43 1.83
C LEU A 19 -6.56 -2.15 1.43
N THR A 20 -5.42 -1.71 1.97
CA THR A 20 -4.09 -2.27 1.67
C THR A 20 -3.67 -3.32 2.69
N LEU A 21 -3.79 -3.01 3.99
CA LEU A 21 -3.31 -3.84 5.09
C LEU A 21 -4.41 -4.34 6.04
N GLY A 22 -5.67 -3.92 5.84
CA GLY A 22 -6.76 -4.19 6.78
C GLY A 22 -6.62 -3.45 8.11
N ILE A 23 -7.13 -4.05 9.18
CA ILE A 23 -6.93 -3.57 10.55
C ILE A 23 -5.51 -3.93 10.98
N SER A 24 -4.64 -2.92 11.04
CA SER A 24 -3.22 -3.08 11.35
C SER A 24 -2.74 -1.89 12.19
N PRO A 25 -1.59 -1.98 12.87
CA PRO A 25 -1.00 -0.83 13.55
C PRO A 25 -0.83 0.38 12.62
N ALA A 26 -0.48 0.15 11.35
CA ALA A 26 -0.37 1.19 10.33
C ALA A 26 -1.70 1.93 10.11
N PHE A 27 -2.85 1.25 10.19
CA PHE A 27 -4.17 1.89 10.11
C PHE A 27 -4.41 2.83 11.29
N PHE A 28 -4.17 2.37 12.51
CA PHE A 28 -4.35 3.20 13.72
C PHE A 28 -3.39 4.39 13.74
N ILE A 29 -2.13 4.19 13.34
CA ILE A 29 -1.15 5.26 13.14
C ILE A 29 -1.70 6.27 12.13
N ASN A 30 -2.22 5.80 10.99
CA ASN A 30 -2.75 6.70 9.97
C ASN A 30 -3.99 7.47 10.41
N VAL A 31 -4.87 6.87 11.22
CA VAL A 31 -5.98 7.58 11.88
C VAL A 31 -5.45 8.69 12.78
N GLY A 32 -4.46 8.39 13.64
CA GLY A 32 -3.82 9.40 14.48
C GLY A 32 -3.16 10.53 13.68
N LEU A 33 -2.40 10.21 12.64
CA LEU A 33 -1.78 11.21 11.77
C LEU A 33 -2.83 12.08 11.08
N THR A 34 -3.89 11.49 10.53
CA THR A 34 -4.96 12.23 9.83
C THR A 34 -5.69 13.20 10.77
N LEU A 35 -5.87 12.82 12.04
CA LEU A 35 -6.46 13.68 13.07
C LEU A 35 -5.52 14.80 13.53
N LEU A 36 -4.21 14.54 13.60
CA LEU A 36 -3.19 15.55 13.91
C LEU A 36 -2.93 16.50 12.73
N GLY A 37 -3.16 16.04 11.51
CA GLY A 37 -3.06 16.83 10.29
C GLY A 37 -3.32 15.98 9.05
N TYR A 38 -4.09 16.53 8.10
CA TYR A 38 -4.45 15.78 6.90
C TYR A 38 -3.23 15.38 6.05
N VAL A 39 -2.28 16.31 5.87
CA VAL A 39 -1.07 16.13 5.07
C VAL A 39 -0.18 14.97 5.55
N PRO A 40 0.22 14.89 6.84
CA PRO A 40 1.00 13.74 7.32
C PRO A 40 0.24 12.41 7.18
N GLY A 41 -1.09 12.42 7.32
CA GLY A 41 -1.95 11.26 7.04
C GLY A 41 -1.81 10.75 5.60
N ILE A 42 -1.88 11.64 4.60
CA ILE A 42 -1.72 11.29 3.17
C ILE A 42 -0.33 10.70 2.92
N ILE A 43 0.73 11.35 3.41
CA ILE A 43 2.11 10.91 3.16
C ILE A 43 2.31 9.48 3.67
N HIS A 44 1.89 9.22 4.91
CA HIS A 44 1.97 7.88 5.48
C HIS A 44 1.12 6.88 4.71
N ALA A 45 -0.11 7.24 4.30
CA ALA A 45 -0.98 6.35 3.54
C ALA A 45 -0.36 5.98 2.19
N LEU A 46 0.11 6.96 1.42
CA LEU A 46 0.78 6.73 0.14
C LEU A 46 2.04 5.88 0.29
N TRP A 47 2.86 6.13 1.32
CA TRP A 47 4.04 5.31 1.58
C TRP A 47 3.68 3.84 1.81
N VAL A 48 2.68 3.56 2.64
CA VAL A 48 2.19 2.19 2.88
C VAL A 48 1.66 1.54 1.59
N VAL A 49 0.82 2.25 0.83
CA VAL A 49 0.23 1.72 -0.41
C VAL A 49 1.31 1.42 -1.46
N LEU A 50 2.21 2.37 -1.70
CA LEU A 50 3.27 2.22 -2.70
C LEU A 50 4.27 1.14 -2.31
N LYS A 51 4.65 1.08 -1.02
CA LYS A 51 5.57 0.05 -0.54
C LYS A 51 4.96 -1.35 -0.72
N THR A 52 3.68 -1.50 -0.45
CA THR A 52 2.98 -2.77 -0.67
C THR A 52 3.01 -3.20 -2.14
N TYR A 53 2.82 -2.25 -3.08
CA TYR A 53 2.91 -2.56 -4.51
C TYR A 53 4.30 -2.88 -5.00
N GLU A 54 5.33 -2.26 -4.40
CA GLU A 54 6.72 -2.57 -4.69
C GLU A 54 7.01 -4.03 -4.36
N HIS A 55 6.61 -4.50 -3.16
CA HIS A 55 6.75 -5.90 -2.76
C HIS A 55 6.01 -6.85 -3.71
N GLU A 56 4.73 -6.58 -4.02
CA GLU A 56 3.96 -7.39 -4.98
C GLU A 56 4.61 -7.46 -6.38
N ALA A 57 5.29 -6.40 -6.81
CA ALA A 57 5.97 -6.35 -8.10
C ALA A 57 7.29 -7.12 -8.11
N ILE A 58 8.03 -7.10 -6.99
CA ILE A 58 9.26 -7.87 -6.82
C ILE A 58 8.94 -9.36 -6.81
N ASP A 59 7.94 -9.79 -6.04
CA ASP A 59 7.54 -11.20 -5.95
C ASP A 59 7.10 -11.76 -7.30
N ARG A 60 6.34 -10.97 -8.07
CA ARG A 60 5.94 -11.31 -9.44
C ARG A 60 7.15 -11.52 -10.35
N LYS A 61 8.10 -10.57 -10.35
CA LYS A 61 9.32 -10.67 -11.17
C LYS A 61 10.17 -11.87 -10.77
N ALA A 62 10.27 -12.16 -9.48
CA ALA A 62 11.00 -13.32 -8.98
C ALA A 62 10.37 -14.64 -9.47
N TYR A 63 9.03 -14.75 -9.42
CA TYR A 63 8.31 -15.91 -9.97
C TYR A 63 8.50 -16.05 -11.48
N GLU A 64 8.33 -14.97 -12.25
CA GLU A 64 8.50 -14.98 -13.71
C GLU A 64 9.92 -15.46 -14.11
N ASN A 65 10.96 -14.94 -13.44
CA ASN A 65 12.34 -15.37 -13.69
C ASN A 65 12.59 -16.84 -13.33
N ALA A 66 12.01 -17.33 -12.23
CA ALA A 66 12.15 -18.71 -11.81
C ALA A 66 11.44 -19.69 -12.76
N VAL A 67 10.27 -19.31 -13.30
CA VAL A 67 9.53 -20.13 -14.27
C VAL A 67 10.27 -20.20 -15.60
N ASP A 68 10.74 -19.06 -16.13
CA ASP A 68 11.45 -18.98 -17.41
C ASP A 68 12.72 -19.85 -17.42
N GLN A 69 13.48 -19.87 -16.32
CA GLN A 69 14.67 -20.72 -16.16
C GLN A 69 14.39 -22.23 -16.06
N THR A 70 13.15 -22.62 -15.80
CA THR A 70 12.73 -24.04 -15.68
C THR A 70 12.01 -24.59 -16.90
N SER A 71 11.81 -23.76 -17.94
CA SER A 71 11.21 -24.20 -19.21
C SER A 71 12.28 -24.88 -20.09
N PRO A 72 12.16 -26.19 -20.41
CA PRO A 72 13.09 -26.91 -21.28
C PRO A 72 12.97 -26.54 -22.76
#